data_AF-A0AAW4KNK6-F1
#
_entry.id   AF-A0AAW4KNK6-F1
#
_cell.length_a   1.000
_cell.length_b   1.000
_cell.length_c   1.000
_cell.angle_alpha   90.00
_cell.angle_beta   90.00
_cell.angle_gamma   90.00
#
_symmetry.space_group_name_H-M   'P 1'
#
loop_
_entity.id
_entity.type
_entity.pdbx_description
1 polymer ?
#
loop_
_entity_poly.entity_id
_entity_poly.type
_entity_poly.pdbx_seq_one_letter_code
_entity_poly.pdbx_strand_id
1 'polypeptide(L)'
;TSSLAHELLSHTLLSQVGAREGLRLKGGLAAHQRRRLVEYIDQHMEDAISLGQLAAMCALSEYHFARMFRQSFGVPPHQYLLSRRLARAQ
;
A
#
# COMPACT_ATOMS: atom_id res chain seq x y z
N THR A 1 8.21 48.12 -8.18
CA THR A 1 7.34 47.63 -7.10
C THR A 1 7.00 46.12 -7.19
N SER A 2 7.68 45.31 -8.03
CA SER A 2 7.29 43.90 -8.28
C SER A 2 8.21 42.82 -7.71
N SER A 3 9.22 43.14 -6.90
CA SER A 3 10.19 42.12 -6.44
C SER A 3 9.72 41.37 -5.18
N LEU A 4 9.09 42.07 -4.24
CA LEU A 4 8.64 41.50 -2.96
C LEU A 4 7.53 40.45 -3.13
N ALA A 5 6.69 40.58 -4.17
CA ALA A 5 5.64 39.60 -4.46
C ALA A 5 6.20 38.25 -4.94
N HIS A 6 7.35 38.25 -5.62
CA HIS A 6 7.95 37.02 -6.15
C HIS A 6 8.67 36.21 -5.06
N GLU A 7 9.33 36.88 -4.11
CA GLU A 7 9.99 36.22 -2.97
C GLU A 7 8.99 35.58 -2.00
N LEU A 8 7.83 36.20 -1.79
CA LEU A 8 6.79 35.64 -0.93
C LEU A 8 6.15 34.39 -1.55
N LEU A 9 6.12 34.27 -2.88
CA LEU A 9 5.61 33.09 -3.60
C LEU A 9 6.57 31.90 -3.52
N SER A 10 7.87 32.12 -3.66
CA SER A 10 8.86 31.03 -3.55
C SER A 10 8.96 30.46 -2.14
N HIS A 11 8.89 31.32 -1.11
CA HIS A 11 8.94 30.87 0.28
C HIS A 11 7.68 30.08 0.69
N THR A 12 6.51 30.45 0.19
CA THR A 12 5.25 29.76 0.52
C THR A 12 5.06 28.43 -0.23
N LEU A 13 5.62 28.28 -1.44
CA LEU A 13 5.64 27.00 -2.16
C LEU A 13 6.51 25.95 -1.46
N LEU A 14 7.64 26.34 -0.88
CA LEU A 14 8.52 25.43 -0.14
C LEU A 14 7.90 24.94 1.18
N SER A 15 7.05 25.75 1.84
CA SER A 15 6.39 25.34 3.08
C SER A 15 5.22 24.37 2.87
N GLN A 16 4.64 24.33 1.67
CA GLN A 16 3.56 23.39 1.33
C GLN A 16 4.08 21.98 1.00
N VAL A 17 5.36 21.85 0.61
CA VAL A 17 5.97 20.54 0.31
C VAL A 17 6.20 19.71 1.59
N GLY A 18 6.50 20.35 2.73
CA GLY A 18 6.67 19.69 4.03
C GLY A 18 5.36 19.37 4.78
N ALA A 19 4.26 20.07 4.48
CA ALA A 19 2.98 19.85 5.15
C ALA A 19 2.28 18.53 4.75
N ARG A 20 2.78 17.84 3.71
CA ARG A 20 2.29 16.50 3.31
C ARG A 20 2.87 15.38 4.17
N GLU A 21 3.81 15.66 5.09
CA GLU A 21 4.29 14.67 6.07
C GLU A 21 3.35 14.50 7.28
N GLY A 22 2.43 15.45 7.50
CA GLY A 22 1.52 15.48 8.66
C GLY A 22 0.30 14.56 8.57
N LEU A 23 -0.05 14.08 7.37
CA LEU A 23 -1.02 13.00 7.20
C LEU A 23 -0.30 11.66 7.39
N ARG A 24 0.18 11.37 8.59
CA ARG A 24 0.56 10.00 8.97
C ARG A 24 -0.70 9.13 8.96
N LEU A 25 -1.17 8.79 7.77
CA LEU A 25 -2.14 7.74 7.54
C LEU A 25 -1.60 6.53 8.30
N LYS A 26 -2.40 5.96 9.20
CA LYS A 26 -2.06 4.69 9.85
C LYS A 26 -1.60 3.75 8.73
N GLY A 27 -0.33 3.36 8.75
CA GLY A 27 0.29 2.70 7.60
C GLY A 27 -0.44 1.40 7.25
N GLY A 28 -0.40 1.03 5.98
CA GLY A 28 -1.08 -0.16 5.46
C GLY A 28 -1.83 0.11 4.16
N LEU A 29 -2.51 -0.93 3.67
CA LEU A 29 -3.31 -0.93 2.47
C LEU A 29 -4.68 -0.30 2.75
N ALA A 30 -5.18 0.48 1.78
CA ALA A 30 -6.52 1.05 1.86
C ALA A 30 -7.60 -0.05 2.00
N ALA A 31 -8.72 0.25 2.64
CA ALA A 31 -9.78 -0.73 2.90
C ALA A 31 -10.29 -1.45 1.64
N HIS A 32 -10.42 -0.72 0.53
CA HIS A 32 -10.82 -1.31 -0.76
C HIS A 32 -9.74 -2.24 -1.33
N GLN A 33 -8.45 -1.91 -1.18
CA GLN A 33 -7.34 -2.77 -1.60
C GLN A 33 -7.32 -4.06 -0.79
N ARG A 34 -7.53 -3.97 0.54
CA ARG A 34 -7.63 -5.16 1.41
C ARG A 34 -8.75 -6.09 0.96
N ARG A 35 -9.94 -5.56 0.71
CA ARG A 35 -11.09 -6.36 0.25
C ARG A 35 -10.80 -7.04 -1.09
N ARG A 36 -10.31 -6.27 -2.06
CA ARG A 36 -9.98 -6.77 -3.41
C ARG A 36 -8.89 -7.83 -3.39
N LEU A 37 -7.88 -7.68 -2.53
CA LEU A 37 -6.82 -8.68 -2.36
C LEU A 37 -7.36 -9.98 -1.81
N VAL A 38 -8.19 -9.93 -0.75
CA VAL A 38 -8.77 -11.14 -0.17
C VAL A 38 -9.62 -11.88 -1.20
N GLU A 39 -10.49 -11.16 -1.91
CA GLU A 39 -11.33 -11.72 -2.96
C GLU A 39 -10.51 -12.37 -4.08
N TYR A 40 -9.47 -11.69 -4.56
CA TYR A 40 -8.57 -12.24 -5.58
C TYR A 40 -7.84 -13.48 -5.09
N ILE A 41 -7.31 -13.45 -3.86
CA ILE A 41 -6.62 -14.59 -3.25
C ILE A 41 -7.56 -15.78 -3.17
N ASP A 42 -8.80 -15.59 -2.71
CA ASP A 42 -9.80 -16.65 -2.58
C ASP A 42 -10.18 -17.30 -3.92
N GLN A 43 -10.36 -16.47 -4.95
CA GLN A 43 -10.72 -16.91 -6.30
C GLN A 43 -9.59 -17.70 -6.98
N HIS A 44 -8.33 -17.38 -6.68
CA HIS A 44 -7.16 -17.94 -7.38
C HIS A 44 -6.30 -18.84 -6.47
N MET A 45 -6.86 -19.42 -5.41
CA MET A 45 -6.10 -20.33 -4.52
C MET A 45 -5.57 -21.59 -5.22
N GLU A 46 -6.23 -22.02 -6.29
CA GLU A 46 -5.89 -23.21 -7.08
C GLU A 46 -4.72 -22.93 -8.04
N ASP A 47 -4.54 -21.67 -8.42
CA ASP A 47 -3.46 -21.21 -9.28
C ASP A 47 -2.26 -20.68 -8.48
N ALA A 48 -1.11 -20.58 -9.17
CA ALA A 48 0.08 -19.97 -8.60
C ALA A 48 -0.09 -18.44 -8.49
N ILE A 49 -0.48 -17.95 -7.31
CA ILE A 49 -0.48 -16.51 -7.00
C ILE A 49 0.96 -16.01 -6.81
N SER A 50 1.38 -15.02 -7.60
CA SER A 50 2.68 -14.37 -7.45
C SER A 50 2.59 -13.11 -6.57
N LEU A 51 3.68 -12.81 -5.86
CA LEU A 51 3.77 -11.61 -5.03
C LEU A 51 3.69 -10.33 -5.88
N GLY A 52 4.32 -10.34 -7.06
CA GLY A 52 4.29 -9.24 -8.02
C GLY A 52 2.88 -8.92 -8.52
N GLN A 53 2.03 -9.92 -8.74
CA GLN A 53 0.63 -9.71 -9.12
C GLN A 53 -0.14 -8.95 -8.02
N LEU A 54 -0.02 -9.39 -6.77
CA LEU A 54 -0.70 -8.74 -5.64
C LEU A 54 -0.18 -7.31 -5.40
N ALA A 55 1.12 -7.09 -5.57
CA ALA A 55 1.73 -5.78 -5.47
C ALA A 55 1.25 -4.83 -6.58
N ALA A 56 1.15 -5.33 -7.82
CA ALA A 56 0.64 -4.58 -8.97
C ALA A 56 -0.82 -4.15 -8.79
N MET A 57 -1.67 -5.00 -8.19
CA MET A 57 -3.06 -4.64 -7.85
C MET A 57 -3.17 -3.43 -6.90
N CYS A 58 -2.12 -3.18 -6.12
CA CYS A 58 -2.03 -2.07 -5.18
C CYS A 58 -1.23 -0.87 -5.72
N ALA A 59 -0.70 -0.97 -6.95
CA ALA A 59 0.26 -0.03 -7.52
C ALA A 59 1.51 0.19 -6.63
N LEU A 60 2.01 -0.89 -6.03
CA LEU A 60 3.17 -0.88 -5.15
C LEU A 60 4.29 -1.76 -5.71
N SER A 61 5.54 -1.45 -5.35
CA SER A 61 6.63 -2.41 -5.48
C SER A 61 6.40 -3.59 -4.53
N GLU A 62 6.95 -4.76 -4.83
CA GLU A 62 6.80 -5.96 -4.00
C GLU A 62 7.28 -5.74 -2.56
N TYR A 63 8.39 -5.05 -2.38
CA TYR A 63 8.92 -4.72 -1.06
C TYR A 63 7.95 -3.82 -0.27
N HIS A 64 7.45 -2.75 -0.90
CA HIS A 64 6.52 -1.85 -0.24
C HIS A 64 5.18 -2.54 0.05
N PHE A 65 4.70 -3.35 -0.89
CA PHE A 65 3.52 -4.19 -0.72
C PHE A 65 3.66 -5.13 0.48
N ALA A 66 4.76 -5.88 0.59
CA ALA A 66 4.96 -6.80 1.71
C ALA A 66 4.92 -6.09 3.08
N ARG A 67 5.50 -4.88 3.16
CA ARG A 67 5.45 -4.04 4.35
C ARG A 67 4.02 -3.57 4.66
N MET A 68 3.31 -3.03 3.66
CA MET A 68 1.93 -2.54 3.81
C MET A 68 0.95 -3.68 4.11
N PHE A 69 1.14 -4.84 3.50
CA PHE A 69 0.35 -6.03 3.73
C PHE A 69 0.51 -6.53 5.16
N ARG A 70 1.75 -6.69 5.65
CA ARG A 70 2.00 -7.07 7.04
C ARG A 70 1.36 -6.09 8.02
N GLN A 71 1.43 -4.79 7.74
CA GLN A 71 0.80 -3.78 8.58
C GLN A 71 -0.74 -3.87 8.58
N SER A 72 -1.32 -4.40 7.50
CA SER A 72 -2.78 -4.51 7.30
C SER A 72 -3.38 -5.83 7.81
N PHE A 73 -2.62 -6.93 7.70
CA PHE A 73 -3.08 -8.29 7.97
C PHE A 73 -2.33 -8.96 9.13
N GLY A 74 -1.35 -8.27 9.74
CA GLY A 74 -0.53 -8.77 10.86
C GLY A 74 0.60 -9.71 10.45
N VAL A 75 0.47 -10.40 9.32
CA VAL A 75 1.43 -11.39 8.82
C VAL A 75 1.94 -11.05 7.41
N PRO A 76 3.15 -11.49 7.02
CA PRO A 76 3.64 -11.33 5.66
C PRO A 76 2.76 -12.05 4.61
N PRO A 77 2.75 -11.59 3.35
CA PRO A 77 1.93 -12.18 2.28
C PRO A 77 2.14 -13.70 2.11
N HIS A 78 3.39 -14.17 2.15
CA HIS A 78 3.69 -15.59 1.96
C HIS A 78 3.08 -16.49 3.05
N GLN A 79 3.13 -16.05 4.32
CA GLN A 79 2.52 -16.79 5.43
C GLN A 79 1.00 -16.77 5.33
N TYR A 80 0.43 -15.64 4.91
CA TYR A 80 -1.02 -15.54 4.70
C TYR A 80 -1.51 -16.51 3.61
N LEU A 81 -0.80 -16.60 2.48
CA LEU A 81 -1.15 -17.53 1.41
C LEU A 81 -1.00 -18.99 1.86
N LEU A 82 0.05 -19.31 2.61
CA LEU A 82 0.27 -20.65 3.13
C LEU A 82 -0.82 -21.08 4.11
N SER A 83 -1.20 -20.22 5.06
CA SER A 83 -2.26 -20.53 6.02
C SER A 83 -3.61 -20.74 5.35
N ARG A 84 -3.91 -19.96 4.30
CA ARG A 84 -5.14 -20.12 3.51
C ARG A 84 -5.17 -21.44 2.72
N ARG A 85 -4.04 -21.84 2.13
CA ARG A 85 -3.91 -23.15 1.46
C ARG A 85 -4.12 -24.31 2.43
N LEU A 86 -3.53 -24.22 3.63
CA LEU A 86 -3.72 -25.24 4.68
C LEU A 86 -5.16 -25.30 5.20
N ALA A 87 -5.86 -24.16 5.27
CA ALA A 87 -7.25 -24.12 5.69
C ALA A 87 -8.22 -24.69 4.65
N ARG A 88 -7.89 -24.64 3.35
CA ARG A 88 -8.71 -25.19 2.26
C ARG A 88 -8.49 -26.69 2.03
N ALA A 89 -7.35 -27.22 2.45
CA ALA A 89 -7.01 -28.64 2.34
C ALA A 89 -7.57 -29.52 3.48
N GLN A 90 -8.30 -28.92 4.43
CA GLN A 90 -8.97 -29.58 5.55
C GLN A 90 -10.47 -29.75 5.30
#